data_AF-A0A7R9WNA7-F1
#
_entry.id   AF-A0A7R9WNA7-F1
#
_cell.length_a   1.000
_cell.length_b   1.000
_cell.length_c   1.000
_cell.angle_alpha   90.00
_cell.angle_beta   90.00
_cell.angle_gamma   90.00
#
_symmetry.space_group_name_H-M   'P 1'
#
loop_
_entity.id
_entity.type
_entity.pdbx_description
1 polymer ?
#
loop_
_entity_poly.entity_id
_entity_poly.type
_entity_poly.pdbx_seq_one_letter_code
_entity_poly.pdbx_strand_id
1 'polypeptide(L)'
;ERRTGNSKLAESVMARALQECPKAGILLAENIAMAPRVEQKSKSVDAIKRSPEDPLVITAVASLFVTERKYSKARKWFERAVTLNPDLGDAWARYYNFERDNGSDDQVEAVKTRCAAAEPKHGEVWASTMKQMKNRQKSMAEGLELVAKTMREA
;
A
#
# COMPACT_ATOMS: atom_id res chain seq x y z
N GLU A 1 -15.25 -12.75 -4.24
CA GLU A 1 -16.29 -11.79 -3.81
C GLU A 1 -16.24 -10.42 -4.50
N ARG A 2 -15.13 -9.64 -4.46
CA ARG A 2 -15.03 -8.40 -5.27
C ARG A 2 -15.06 -8.68 -6.78
N ARG A 3 -14.39 -9.76 -7.20
CA ARG A 3 -14.38 -10.23 -8.59
C ARG A 3 -15.75 -10.71 -9.09
N THR A 4 -16.68 -10.97 -8.18
CA THR A 4 -18.05 -11.45 -8.48
C THR A 4 -19.11 -10.35 -8.38
N GLY A 5 -18.71 -9.08 -8.15
CA GLY A 5 -19.60 -7.91 -8.24
C GLY A 5 -20.57 -7.71 -7.06
N ASN A 6 -20.51 -8.55 -6.03
CA ASN A 6 -21.47 -8.51 -4.93
C ASN A 6 -20.95 -7.71 -3.72
N SER A 7 -20.97 -6.38 -3.83
CA SER A 7 -20.41 -5.44 -2.85
C SER A 7 -21.01 -5.57 -1.45
N LYS A 8 -22.30 -5.90 -1.32
CA LYS A 8 -22.97 -6.09 -0.02
C LYS A 8 -22.48 -7.35 0.69
N LEU A 9 -22.23 -8.43 -0.05
CA LEU A 9 -21.67 -9.66 0.50
C LEU A 9 -20.21 -9.46 0.91
N ALA A 10 -19.43 -8.71 0.12
CA ALA A 10 -18.05 -8.37 0.47
C ALA A 10 -17.98 -7.58 1.79
N GLU A 11 -18.89 -6.63 2.01
CA GLU A 11 -18.96 -5.87 3.24
C GLU A 11 -19.35 -6.72 4.45
N SER A 12 -20.34 -7.62 4.33
CA SER A 12 -20.75 -8.48 5.44
C SER A 12 -19.66 -9.49 5.83
N VAL A 13 -18.95 -10.04 4.84
CA VAL A 13 -17.80 -10.92 5.08
C VAL A 13 -16.64 -10.15 5.73
N MET A 14 -16.35 -8.93 5.26
CA MET A 14 -15.32 -8.07 5.85
C MET A 14 -15.65 -7.70 7.30
N ALA A 15 -16.91 -7.37 7.59
CA ALA A 15 -17.35 -7.07 8.95
C ALA A 15 -17.14 -8.26 9.90
N ARG A 16 -17.47 -9.48 9.47
CA ARG A 16 -17.22 -10.70 10.25
C ARG A 16 -15.73 -10.95 10.46
N ALA A 17 -14.92 -10.81 9.40
CA ALA A 17 -13.48 -10.99 9.48
C ALA A 17 -12.82 -10.00 10.46
N LEU A 18 -13.30 -8.75 10.50
CA LEU A 18 -12.83 -7.74 11.45
C LEU A 18 -13.35 -7.94 12.88
N GLN A 19 -14.46 -8.68 13.07
CA GLN A 19 -14.93 -9.06 14.39
C GLN A 19 -14.02 -10.12 15.01
N GLU A 20 -13.58 -11.10 14.21
CA GLU A 20 -12.65 -12.15 14.64
C GLU A 20 -11.21 -11.63 14.77
N CYS A 21 -10.78 -10.79 13.82
CA CYS A 21 -9.41 -10.27 13.72
C CYS A 21 -9.38 -8.73 13.66
N PRO A 22 -9.71 -8.02 14.76
CA PRO A 22 -9.91 -6.56 14.74
C PRO A 22 -8.64 -5.74 14.48
N LYS A 23 -7.45 -6.32 14.69
CA LYS A 23 -6.15 -5.64 14.52
C LYS A 23 -5.40 -6.05 13.26
N ALA A 24 -5.96 -6.94 12.43
CA ALA A 24 -5.29 -7.40 11.22
C ALA A 24 -5.19 -6.26 10.19
N GLY A 25 -3.97 -5.74 9.98
CA GLY A 25 -3.73 -4.58 9.12
C GLY A 25 -4.15 -4.78 7.66
N ILE A 26 -3.98 -5.99 7.12
CA ILE A 26 -4.44 -6.35 5.77
C ILE A 26 -5.95 -6.14 5.62
N LEU A 27 -6.75 -6.64 6.59
CA LEU A 27 -8.20 -6.50 6.56
C LEU A 27 -8.64 -5.04 6.74
N LEU A 28 -7.97 -4.30 7.63
CA LEU A 28 -8.24 -2.89 7.86
C LEU A 28 -7.91 -2.04 6.62
N ALA A 29 -6.77 -2.27 5.97
CA ALA A 29 -6.38 -1.60 4.74
C ALA A 29 -7.38 -1.88 3.60
N GLU A 30 -7.77 -3.14 3.41
CA GLU A 30 -8.76 -3.54 2.41
C GLU A 30 -10.14 -2.92 2.71
N ASN A 31 -10.57 -2.89 3.98
CA ASN A 31 -11.83 -2.28 4.37
C ASN A 31 -11.88 -0.77 4.07
N ILE A 32 -10.75 -0.05 4.21
CA ILE A 32 -10.66 1.36 3.77
C ILE A 32 -10.81 1.44 2.25
N ALA A 33 -10.07 0.62 1.50
CA ALA A 33 -10.06 0.67 0.03
C ALA A 33 -11.44 0.32 -0.57
N MET A 34 -12.15 -0.65 0.00
CA MET A 34 -13.49 -1.06 -0.46
C MET A 34 -14.60 -0.10 -0.06
N ALA A 35 -14.38 0.77 0.93
CA ALA A 35 -15.43 1.66 1.41
C ALA A 35 -15.83 2.70 0.34
N PRO A 36 -17.11 3.12 0.32
CA PRO A 36 -17.51 4.29 -0.44
C PRO A 36 -16.67 5.51 -0.07
N ARG A 37 -16.34 6.38 -1.03
CA ARG A 37 -15.47 7.55 -0.83
C ARG A 37 -15.85 8.42 0.39
N VAL A 38 -17.14 8.53 0.68
CA VAL A 38 -17.67 9.30 1.82
C VAL A 38 -17.26 8.69 3.17
N GLU A 39 -17.12 7.36 3.22
CA GLU A 39 -16.81 6.61 4.44
C GLU A 39 -15.32 6.29 4.60
N GLN A 40 -14.52 6.37 3.54
CA GLN A 40 -13.08 6.06 3.59
C GLN A 40 -12.35 6.83 4.71
N LYS A 41 -12.74 8.08 4.95
CA LYS A 41 -12.19 8.90 6.03
C LYS A 41 -12.57 8.38 7.43
N SER A 42 -13.81 7.93 7.65
CA SER A 42 -14.20 7.38 8.96
C SER A 42 -13.52 6.03 9.20
N LYS A 43 -13.49 5.16 8.18
CA LYS A 43 -12.85 3.84 8.27
C LYS A 43 -11.34 3.93 8.46
N SER A 44 -10.67 4.90 7.84
CA SER A 44 -9.22 5.11 8.03
C SER A 44 -8.88 5.59 9.45
N VAL A 45 -9.69 6.45 10.06
CA VAL A 45 -9.50 6.87 11.46
C VAL A 45 -9.68 5.68 12.40
N ASP A 46 -10.70 4.84 12.18
CA ASP A 46 -10.91 3.62 12.96
C ASP A 46 -9.75 2.62 12.80
N ALA A 47 -9.27 2.40 11.58
CA ALA A 47 -8.14 1.54 11.30
C ALA A 47 -6.86 1.99 12.01
N ILE A 48 -6.56 3.29 12.00
CA ILE A 48 -5.40 3.85 12.72
C ILE A 48 -5.54 3.62 14.23
N LYS A 49 -6.75 3.77 14.80
CA LYS A 49 -6.97 3.52 16.24
C LYS A 49 -6.73 2.07 16.61
N ARG A 50 -7.09 1.13 15.73
CA ARG A 50 -6.93 -0.31 15.96
C ARG A 50 -5.49 -0.77 15.78
N SER A 51 -4.83 -0.28 14.73
CA SER A 51 -3.46 -0.66 14.33
C SER A 51 -2.65 0.55 13.84
N PRO A 52 -2.15 1.40 14.77
CA PRO A 52 -1.51 2.68 14.44
C PRO A 52 -0.10 2.56 13.83
N GLU A 53 0.53 1.39 13.96
CA GLU A 53 1.89 1.10 13.50
C GLU A 53 1.92 0.08 12.36
N ASP A 54 0.75 -0.34 11.87
CA ASP A 54 0.69 -1.27 10.77
C ASP A 54 0.99 -0.57 9.44
N PRO A 55 2.03 -1.00 8.71
CA PRO A 55 2.48 -0.33 7.49
C PRO A 55 1.45 -0.41 6.36
N LEU A 56 0.59 -1.43 6.31
CA LEU A 56 -0.46 -1.54 5.31
C LEU A 56 -1.58 -0.55 5.56
N VAL A 57 -1.99 -0.39 6.83
CA VAL A 57 -2.98 0.62 7.23
C VAL A 57 -2.49 2.01 6.91
N ILE A 58 -1.24 2.32 7.28
CA ILE A 58 -0.63 3.64 7.02
C ILE A 58 -0.51 3.90 5.51
N THR A 59 -0.16 2.87 4.73
CA THR A 59 -0.11 2.98 3.27
C THR A 59 -1.49 3.24 2.67
N ALA A 60 -2.54 2.58 3.16
CA ALA A 60 -3.92 2.82 2.72
C ALA A 60 -4.40 4.24 3.05
N VAL A 61 -4.05 4.75 4.24
CA VAL A 61 -4.31 6.15 4.64
C VAL A 61 -3.56 7.13 3.73
N ALA A 62 -2.30 6.83 3.40
CA ALA A 62 -1.52 7.64 2.47
C ALA A 62 -2.19 7.72 1.09
N SER A 63 -2.64 6.58 0.55
CA SER A 63 -3.42 6.52 -0.69
C SER A 63 -4.71 7.35 -0.63
N LEU A 64 -5.42 7.33 0.50
CA LEU A 64 -6.59 8.20 0.70
C LEU A 64 -6.22 9.68 0.57
N PHE A 65 -5.11 10.13 1.20
CA PHE A 65 -4.64 11.50 1.04
C PHE A 65 -4.28 11.87 -0.40
N VAL A 66 -3.77 10.92 -1.20
CA VAL A 66 -3.54 11.13 -2.64
C VAL A 66 -4.86 11.41 -3.35
N THR A 67 -5.91 10.62 -3.08
CA THR A 67 -7.23 10.84 -3.69
C THR A 67 -7.88 12.16 -3.27
N GLU A 68 -7.58 12.65 -2.06
CA GLU A 68 -7.99 13.96 -1.56
C GLU A 68 -7.09 15.12 -2.07
N ARG A 69 -6.11 14.83 -2.93
CA ARG A 69 -5.09 15.78 -3.44
C ARG A 69 -4.24 16.44 -2.35
N LYS A 70 -4.12 15.83 -1.19
CA LYS A 70 -3.31 16.31 -0.05
C LYS A 70 -1.91 15.71 -0.09
N TYR A 71 -1.15 16.03 -1.13
CA TYR A 71 0.14 15.40 -1.43
C TYR A 71 1.19 15.58 -0.33
N SER A 72 1.25 16.75 0.32
CA SER A 72 2.17 17.00 1.43
C SER A 72 1.93 16.08 2.64
N LYS A 73 0.66 15.74 2.91
CA LYS A 73 0.31 14.75 3.94
C LYS A 73 0.60 13.34 3.44
N ALA A 74 0.16 13.00 2.23
CA ALA A 74 0.38 11.68 1.64
C ALA A 74 1.85 11.26 1.73
N ARG A 75 2.77 12.16 1.34
CA ARG A 75 4.22 11.93 1.43
C ARG A 75 4.68 11.57 2.85
N LYS A 76 4.28 12.34 3.86
CA LYS A 76 4.62 12.05 5.27
C LYS A 76 4.08 10.70 5.74
N TRP A 77 2.90 10.31 5.27
CA TRP A 77 2.32 9.00 5.60
C TRP A 77 3.02 7.85 4.89
N PHE A 78 3.40 8.01 3.61
CA PHE A 78 4.22 7.01 2.90
C PHE A 78 5.60 6.85 3.53
N GLU A 79 6.26 7.97 3.84
CA GLU A 79 7.55 8.01 4.54
C GLU A 79 7.48 7.24 5.88
N ARG A 80 6.39 7.42 6.63
CA ARG A 80 6.14 6.68 7.86
C ARG A 80 5.94 5.18 7.61
N ALA A 81 5.21 4.80 6.56
CA ALA A 81 4.97 3.39 6.23
C ALA A 81 6.28 2.64 5.95
N VAL A 82 7.15 3.22 5.11
CA VAL A 82 8.44 2.62 4.76
C VAL A 82 9.45 2.67 5.91
N THR A 83 9.30 3.60 6.85
CA THR A 83 10.14 3.65 8.07
C THR A 83 9.74 2.58 9.08
N LEU A 84 8.43 2.34 9.24
CA LEU A 84 7.92 1.33 10.17
C LEU A 84 8.22 -0.09 9.71
N ASN A 85 8.11 -0.34 8.40
CA ASN A 85 8.51 -1.61 7.82
C ASN A 85 9.20 -1.41 6.46
N PRO A 86 10.55 -1.26 6.48
CA PRO A 86 11.34 -1.16 5.26
C PRO A 86 11.33 -2.44 4.42
N ASP A 87 10.96 -3.58 5.00
CA ASP A 87 10.97 -4.89 4.34
C ASP A 87 9.70 -5.13 3.49
N LEU A 88 8.69 -4.26 3.61
CA LEU A 88 7.45 -4.34 2.85
C LEU A 88 7.58 -3.65 1.49
N GLY A 89 7.97 -4.40 0.46
CA GLY A 89 8.15 -3.92 -0.92
C GLY A 89 6.88 -3.33 -1.53
N ASP A 90 5.70 -3.82 -1.12
CA ASP A 90 4.41 -3.28 -1.57
C ASP A 90 4.18 -1.83 -1.11
N ALA A 91 4.72 -1.44 0.05
CA ALA A 91 4.65 -0.05 0.53
C ALA A 91 5.57 0.86 -0.27
N TRP A 92 6.80 0.39 -0.56
CA TRP A 92 7.73 1.09 -1.45
C TRP A 92 7.17 1.31 -2.85
N ALA A 93 6.55 0.28 -3.44
CA ALA A 93 5.95 0.38 -4.78
C ALA A 93 4.81 1.42 -4.84
N ARG A 94 3.96 1.47 -3.79
CA ARG A 94 2.92 2.49 -3.68
C ARG A 94 3.50 3.90 -3.47
N TYR A 95 4.55 4.03 -2.67
CA TYR A 95 5.24 5.30 -2.46
C TYR A 95 5.90 5.80 -3.77
N TYR A 96 6.58 4.91 -4.48
CA TYR A 96 7.20 5.19 -5.77
C TYR A 96 6.16 5.64 -6.81
N ASN A 97 5.04 4.93 -6.91
CA ASN A 97 3.93 5.34 -7.78
C ASN A 97 3.40 6.74 -7.43
N PHE A 98 3.28 7.05 -6.13
CA PHE A 98 2.85 8.37 -5.68
C PHE A 98 3.82 9.49 -6.10
N GLU A 99 5.12 9.31 -5.87
CA GLU A 99 6.12 10.32 -6.26
C GLU A 99 6.24 10.45 -7.78
N ARG A 100 6.10 9.36 -8.54
CA ARG A 100 6.10 9.44 -10.01
C ARG A 100 4.93 10.26 -10.54
N ASP A 101 3.78 10.22 -9.85
CA ASP A 101 2.56 10.89 -10.30
C ASP A 101 2.45 12.34 -9.78
N ASN A 102 3.09 12.67 -8.65
CA ASN A 102 2.87 13.93 -7.92
C ASN A 102 4.15 14.60 -7.39
N GLY A 103 5.31 13.98 -7.56
CA GLY A 103 6.62 14.44 -7.08
C GLY A 103 7.54 14.89 -8.21
N SER A 104 8.78 15.24 -7.86
CA SER A 104 9.85 15.52 -8.82
C SER A 104 10.69 14.27 -9.11
N ASP A 105 11.42 14.26 -10.22
CA ASP A 105 12.32 13.15 -10.58
C ASP A 105 13.35 12.86 -9.48
N ASP A 106 13.85 13.91 -8.80
CA ASP A 106 14.74 13.75 -7.64
C ASP A 106 14.10 12.96 -6.50
N GLN A 107 12.80 13.17 -6.24
CA GLN A 107 12.07 12.45 -5.19
C GLN A 107 11.84 10.99 -5.58
N VAL A 108 11.54 10.75 -6.86
CA VAL A 108 11.40 9.39 -7.41
C VAL A 108 12.72 8.62 -7.26
N GLU A 109 13.84 9.22 -7.64
CA GLU A 109 15.15 8.58 -7.54
C GLU A 109 15.60 8.38 -6.08
N ALA A 110 15.25 9.32 -5.19
CA ALA A 110 15.49 9.16 -3.75
C ALA A 110 14.73 7.96 -3.18
N VAL A 111 13.45 7.77 -3.54
CA VAL A 111 12.67 6.60 -3.11
C VAL A 111 13.26 5.31 -3.66
N LYS A 112 13.69 5.30 -4.93
CA LYS A 112 14.32 4.14 -5.58
C LYS A 112 15.63 3.75 -4.90
N THR A 113 16.48 4.73 -4.62
CA THR A 113 17.76 4.53 -3.91
C THR A 113 17.54 3.96 -2.50
N ARG A 114 16.57 4.51 -1.77
CA ARG A 114 16.25 4.05 -0.41
C ARG A 114 15.62 2.66 -0.40
N CYS A 115 14.74 2.36 -1.35
CA CYS A 115 14.19 1.02 -1.50
C CYS A 115 15.29 -0.01 -1.81
N ALA A 116 16.27 0.35 -2.66
CA ALA A 116 17.40 -0.52 -2.94
C ALA A 116 18.26 -0.77 -1.70
N ALA A 117 18.48 0.25 -0.87
CA ALA A 117 19.20 0.11 0.40
C ALA A 117 18.43 -0.69 1.46
N ALA A 118 17.09 -0.66 1.43
CA ALA A 118 16.24 -1.39 2.36
C ALA A 118 16.07 -2.89 2.03
N GLU A 119 16.37 -3.29 0.79
CA GLU A 119 16.25 -4.67 0.27
C GLU A 119 14.97 -5.41 0.69
N PRO A 120 13.77 -4.90 0.34
CA PRO A 120 12.52 -5.50 0.77
C PRO A 120 12.32 -6.90 0.19
N LYS A 121 11.73 -7.77 1.01
CA LYS A 121 11.47 -9.19 0.69
C LYS A 121 9.99 -9.53 0.78
N HIS A 122 9.22 -8.77 1.54
CA HIS A 122 7.81 -9.02 1.79
C HIS A 122 6.90 -8.11 0.97
N GLY A 123 5.63 -8.53 0.85
CA GLY A 123 4.64 -7.90 -0.02
C GLY A 123 4.02 -8.94 -0.92
N GLU A 124 2.70 -8.87 -1.11
CA GLU A 124 1.97 -9.82 -1.94
C GLU A 124 2.41 -9.69 -3.40
N VAL A 125 2.42 -8.46 -3.91
CA VAL A 125 2.81 -8.18 -5.30
C VAL A 125 4.33 -8.23 -5.45
N TRP A 126 5.06 -7.72 -4.46
CA TRP A 126 6.52 -7.76 -4.44
C TRP A 126 7.05 -9.19 -4.50
N ALA A 127 6.66 -10.05 -3.56
CA ALA A 127 7.14 -11.42 -3.50
C ALA A 127 6.69 -12.22 -4.73
N SER A 128 5.46 -12.00 -5.20
CA SER A 128 4.97 -12.65 -6.43
C SER A 128 5.82 -12.25 -7.65
N THR A 129 6.15 -10.96 -7.79
CA THR A 129 6.93 -10.44 -8.92
C THR A 129 8.39 -10.87 -8.87
N MET A 130 9.04 -10.75 -7.71
CA MET A 130 10.47 -11.06 -7.55
C MET A 130 10.77 -12.56 -7.63
N LYS A 131 9.81 -13.43 -7.29
CA LYS A 131 9.96 -14.89 -7.43
C LYS A 131 9.88 -15.39 -8.89
N GLN A 132 9.42 -14.57 -9.83
CA GLN A 132 9.34 -14.98 -11.23
C GLN A 132 10.76 -15.19 -11.80
N MET A 133 11.00 -16.33 -12.44
CA MET A 133 12.32 -16.69 -13.01
C MET A 133 12.92 -15.59 -13.90
N LYS A 134 12.08 -14.91 -14.69
CA LYS A 134 12.48 -13.80 -15.57
C LYS A 134 13.02 -12.56 -14.83
N ASN A 135 12.72 -12.43 -13.53
CA ASN A 135 13.12 -11.29 -12.71
C ASN A 135 14.27 -11.64 -11.74
N ARG A 136 14.79 -12.87 -11.75
CA ARG A 136 15.81 -13.34 -10.80
C ARG A 136 17.13 -12.57 -10.85
N GLN A 137 17.45 -11.98 -12.01
CA GLN A 137 18.68 -11.19 -12.22
C GLN A 137 18.45 -9.67 -12.05
N LYS A 138 17.21 -9.24 -11.76
CA LYS A 138 16.89 -7.81 -11.65
C LYS A 138 17.38 -7.25 -10.32
N SER A 139 17.87 -6.02 -10.36
CA SER A 139 18.19 -5.25 -9.16
C SER A 139 16.91 -4.92 -8.36
N MET A 140 17.07 -4.59 -7.07
CA MET A 140 15.94 -4.16 -6.23
C MET A 140 15.24 -2.91 -6.80
N ALA A 141 16.00 -2.03 -7.45
CA ALA A 141 15.49 -0.82 -8.09
C ALA A 141 14.61 -1.14 -9.32
N GLU A 142 15.03 -2.08 -10.17
CA GLU A 142 14.21 -2.55 -11.31
C GLU A 142 13.01 -3.39 -10.85
N GLY A 143 13.18 -4.16 -9.76
CA GLY A 143 12.11 -4.88 -9.09
C GLY A 143 11.01 -3.93 -8.63
N LEU A 144 11.39 -2.81 -8.01
CA LEU A 144 10.46 -1.76 -7.59
C LEU A 144 9.65 -1.19 -8.74
N GLU A 145 10.30 -0.83 -9.85
CA GLU A 145 9.61 -0.32 -11.03
C GLU A 145 8.61 -1.32 -11.60
N LEU A 146 8.98 -2.60 -11.64
CA LEU A 146 8.13 -3.66 -12.14
C LEU A 146 6.92 -3.89 -11.23
N VAL A 147 7.13 -3.97 -9.91
CA VAL A 147 6.04 -4.12 -8.93
C VAL A 147 5.12 -2.90 -8.99
N ALA A 148 5.69 -1.70 -9.06
CA ALA A 148 4.93 -0.46 -9.18
C ALA A 148 4.07 -0.42 -10.46
N LYS A 149 4.60 -0.94 -11.58
CA LYS A 149 3.85 -1.12 -12.82
C LYS A 149 2.73 -2.15 -12.66
N THR A 150 3.03 -3.34 -12.12
CA THR A 150 2.04 -4.40 -11.90
C THR A 150 0.90 -3.94 -10.99
N MET A 151 1.19 -3.16 -9.94
CA MET A 151 0.17 -2.60 -9.05
C MET A 151 -0.76 -1.59 -9.71
N ARG A 152 -0.34 -0.94 -10.80
CA ARG A 152 -1.20 -0.04 -11.57
C ARG A 152 -2.12 -0.77 -12.55
N GLU A 153 -1.66 -1.92 -13.03
CA GLU A 153 -2.35 -2.72 -14.04
C GLU A 153 -3.35 -3.73 -13.42
N ALA A 154 -3.32 -3.90 -12.09
CA ALA A 154 -4.16 -4.83 -11.32
C ALA A 154 -5.42 -4.19 -10.74
#